data_AF-A0A7Y5D079-F1
#
_entry.id   AF-A0A7Y5D079-F1
#
_cell.length_a   1.000
_cell.length_b   1.000
_cell.length_c   1.000
_cell.angle_alpha   90.00
_cell.angle_beta   90.00
_cell.angle_gamma   90.00
#
_symmetry.space_group_name_H-M   'P 1'
#
loop_
_entity.id
_entity.type
_entity.pdbx_description
1 polymer ?
#
loop_
_entity_poly.entity_id
_entity_poly.type
_entity_poly.pdbx_seq_one_letter_code
_entity_poly.pdbx_strand_id
1 'polypeptide(L)'
;MEINFDRIKVLFESLKNIGFLGRLFSWGEVKNQVIDASGDLQKLISTIESLRTENSKLENWLNLEKASIKGNQDMINRLTSENGSLKGAEQNQTKRLEELLNQVTSLTTENKQYLKRGQDLKDELTITKEKLNSVEKEVRDLRDDNSKLRKDEEFRRQDHSNAVSSLKQIQEKFQKDRERELDDKKNNEIQRLMRQKETWLNHEERVSNAIRAVCSKHTVEYVDKVPFKGEPDNTIKIIDEYVIFDAKSPASDDLSNFPSYLKNQTESVKKYAKEENVRREIFLVVPTNTLETLDNFIYRLPDYTVYIISLDALEPIIVSLKAIEQYEFAQELSPEERDNICRVLGKFAHLSKRRIQIDAFFAKQFLELVYRGESDLPKDILERVTEFEKSEKINPPIEKRAKQINLKELEIQTTELNNDANSKGIITENSMLSKSIDRLPLYTSDLEDGGSDEQGQLFK
;
A
#
# COMPACT_ATOMS: atom_id res chain seq x y z
N MET A 1 -92.43 143.79 -32.03
CA MET A 1 -93.08 144.59 -33.09
C MET A 1 -94.32 145.21 -32.47
N GLU A 2 -94.31 146.50 -32.17
CA GLU A 2 -95.51 147.19 -31.67
C GLU A 2 -96.49 147.35 -32.83
N ILE A 3 -97.57 146.57 -32.80
CA ILE A 3 -98.67 146.72 -33.74
C ILE A 3 -99.50 147.90 -33.24
N ASN A 4 -99.27 149.07 -33.82
CA ASN A 4 -100.03 150.26 -33.46
C ASN A 4 -101.40 150.22 -34.17
N PHE A 5 -102.48 150.10 -33.39
CA PHE A 5 -103.88 150.10 -33.87
C PHE A 5 -104.53 151.48 -33.85
N ASP A 6 -103.78 152.54 -33.56
CA ASP A 6 -104.32 153.88 -33.34
C ASP A 6 -105.14 154.36 -34.54
N ARG A 7 -104.73 154.08 -35.78
CA ARG A 7 -105.48 154.51 -36.99
C ARG A 7 -106.78 153.74 -37.20
N ILE A 8 -106.80 152.44 -36.89
CA ILE A 8 -108.01 151.60 -36.94
C ILE A 8 -109.00 152.06 -35.85
N LYS A 9 -108.51 152.38 -34.65
CA LYS A 9 -109.32 152.95 -33.56
C LYS A 9 -109.92 154.30 -33.94
N VAL A 10 -109.11 155.20 -34.53
CA VAL A 10 -109.54 156.53 -34.98
C VAL A 10 -110.64 156.44 -36.06
N LEU A 11 -110.53 155.52 -37.02
CA LEU A 11 -111.61 155.25 -37.99
C LEU A 11 -112.91 154.84 -37.31
N PHE A 12 -112.83 153.91 -36.35
CA PHE A 12 -114.02 153.38 -35.68
C PHE A 12 -114.71 154.44 -34.82
N GLU A 13 -113.94 155.33 -34.18
CA GLU A 13 -114.47 156.47 -33.42
C GLU A 13 -115.13 157.54 -34.31
N SER A 14 -114.57 157.84 -35.48
CA SER A 14 -115.15 158.85 -36.39
C SER A 14 -116.49 158.40 -36.98
N LEU A 15 -116.60 157.14 -37.40
CA LEU A 15 -117.84 156.55 -37.92
C LEU A 15 -118.96 156.53 -36.87
N LYS A 16 -118.60 156.32 -35.60
CA LYS A 16 -119.54 156.25 -34.47
C LYS A 16 -120.17 157.61 -34.13
N ASN A 17 -119.46 158.71 -34.35
CA ASN A 17 -119.85 160.06 -33.90
C ASN A 17 -120.36 160.99 -35.03
N ILE A 18 -120.57 160.48 -36.25
CA ILE A 18 -120.93 161.31 -37.41
C ILE A 18 -122.43 161.73 -37.41
N GLY A 19 -122.70 163.04 -37.28
CA GLY A 19 -124.05 163.65 -37.25
C GLY A 19 -124.69 163.90 -38.64
N PHE A 20 -125.94 164.38 -38.68
CA PHE A 20 -126.76 164.47 -39.92
C PHE A 20 -126.11 165.25 -41.08
N LEU A 21 -125.51 166.43 -40.84
CA LEU A 21 -124.76 167.18 -41.88
C LEU A 21 -123.41 166.53 -42.23
N GLY A 22 -122.76 165.88 -41.27
CA GLY A 22 -121.51 165.13 -41.50
C GLY A 22 -121.72 163.89 -42.37
N ARG A 23 -122.91 163.26 -42.30
CA ARG A 23 -123.31 162.19 -43.21
C ARG A 23 -123.57 162.64 -44.65
N LEU A 24 -123.84 163.93 -44.89
CA LEU A 24 -124.00 164.45 -46.25
C LEU A 24 -122.67 164.97 -46.85
N PHE A 25 -121.73 165.47 -46.03
CA PHE A 25 -120.56 166.21 -46.55
C PHE A 25 -119.16 165.77 -46.05
N SER A 26 -119.04 164.87 -45.07
CA SER A 26 -117.74 164.48 -44.47
C SER A 26 -117.16 163.14 -44.98
N TRP A 27 -117.66 162.59 -46.08
CA TRP A 27 -117.21 161.30 -46.65
C TRP A 27 -115.74 161.30 -47.12
N GLY A 28 -115.16 162.47 -47.39
CA GLY A 28 -113.73 162.59 -47.72
C GLY A 28 -112.81 162.18 -46.57
N GLU A 29 -113.20 162.50 -45.32
CA GLU A 29 -112.38 162.23 -44.13
C GLU A 29 -112.45 160.76 -43.72
N VAL A 30 -113.64 160.16 -43.74
CA VAL A 30 -113.84 158.72 -43.48
C VAL A 30 -113.07 157.87 -44.49
N LYS A 31 -113.06 158.26 -45.77
CA LYS A 31 -112.30 157.56 -46.81
C LYS A 31 -110.80 157.50 -46.49
N ASN A 32 -110.21 158.62 -46.04
CA ASN A 32 -108.80 158.66 -45.67
C ASN A 32 -108.49 157.74 -44.49
N GLN A 33 -109.34 157.75 -43.46
CA GLN A 33 -109.19 156.88 -42.30
C GLN A 33 -109.36 155.38 -42.65
N VAL A 34 -110.21 155.03 -43.62
CA VAL A 34 -110.35 153.65 -44.13
C VAL A 34 -109.08 153.20 -44.84
N ILE A 35 -108.48 154.07 -45.65
CA ILE A 35 -107.22 153.78 -46.35
C ILE A 35 -106.09 153.56 -45.33
N ASP A 36 -105.99 154.44 -44.33
CA ASP A 36 -105.02 154.32 -43.25
C ASP A 36 -105.20 153.02 -42.44
N ALA A 37 -106.44 152.67 -42.06
CA ALA A 37 -106.77 151.43 -41.36
C ALA A 37 -106.47 150.18 -42.19
N SER A 38 -106.74 150.21 -43.50
CA SER A 38 -106.40 149.13 -44.43
C SER A 38 -104.88 148.93 -44.54
N GLY A 39 -104.10 150.02 -44.48
CA GLY A 39 -102.64 149.95 -44.49
C GLY A 39 -102.06 149.24 -43.25
N ASP A 40 -102.63 149.50 -42.07
CA ASP A 40 -102.20 148.82 -40.84
C ASP A 40 -102.61 147.34 -40.81
N LEU A 41 -103.77 146.99 -41.38
CA LEU A 41 -104.22 145.60 -41.49
C LEU A 41 -103.38 144.80 -42.50
N GLN A 42 -102.97 145.41 -43.62
CA GLN A 42 -102.02 144.81 -44.56
C GLN A 42 -100.64 144.57 -43.92
N LYS A 43 -100.14 145.52 -43.11
CA LYS A 43 -98.91 145.29 -42.35
C LYS A 43 -99.06 144.09 -41.42
N LEU A 44 -100.17 143.99 -40.69
CA LEU A 44 -100.44 142.89 -39.77
C LEU A 44 -100.47 141.52 -40.48
N ILE A 45 -101.11 141.45 -41.65
CA ILE A 45 -101.09 140.26 -42.52
C ILE A 45 -99.65 139.90 -42.89
N SER A 46 -98.85 140.89 -43.34
CA SER A 46 -97.45 140.65 -43.69
C SER A 46 -96.61 140.15 -42.51
N THR A 47 -96.90 140.63 -41.29
CA THR A 47 -96.21 140.17 -40.07
C THR A 47 -96.59 138.75 -39.70
N ILE A 48 -97.88 138.40 -39.80
CA ILE A 48 -98.36 137.04 -39.56
C ILE A 48 -97.75 136.07 -40.57
N GLU A 49 -97.71 136.44 -41.85
CA GLU A 49 -97.05 135.63 -42.87
C GLU A 49 -95.55 135.47 -42.59
N SER A 50 -94.86 136.55 -42.20
CA SER A 50 -93.45 136.49 -41.79
C SER A 50 -93.25 135.53 -40.62
N LEU A 51 -94.01 135.67 -39.53
CA LEU A 51 -93.91 134.79 -38.36
C LEU A 51 -94.24 133.34 -38.71
N ARG A 52 -95.22 133.10 -39.60
CA ARG A 52 -95.57 131.75 -40.06
C ARG A 52 -94.42 131.12 -40.85
N THR A 53 -93.75 131.90 -41.70
CA THR A 53 -92.55 131.41 -42.41
C THR A 53 -91.38 131.16 -41.47
N GLU A 54 -91.22 131.97 -40.42
CA GLU A 54 -90.18 131.76 -39.41
C GLU A 54 -90.46 130.51 -38.57
N ASN A 55 -91.72 130.28 -38.19
CA ASN A 55 -92.11 129.09 -37.44
C ASN A 55 -91.90 127.80 -38.26
N SER A 56 -92.18 127.83 -39.57
CA SER A 56 -91.91 126.66 -40.43
C SER A 56 -90.40 126.40 -40.60
N LYS A 57 -89.58 127.46 -40.64
CA LYS A 57 -88.11 127.33 -40.63
C LYS A 57 -87.62 126.70 -39.33
N LEU A 58 -88.14 127.12 -38.17
CA LEU A 58 -87.78 126.55 -36.88
C LEU A 58 -88.23 125.09 -36.74
N GLU A 59 -89.42 124.73 -37.22
CA GLU A 59 -89.88 123.34 -37.26
C GLU A 59 -88.98 122.46 -38.14
N ASN A 60 -88.61 122.94 -39.31
CA ASN A 60 -87.70 122.24 -40.21
C ASN A 60 -86.32 122.05 -39.55
N TRP A 61 -85.80 123.09 -38.89
CA TRP A 61 -84.52 123.03 -38.18
C TRP A 61 -84.57 122.04 -37.01
N LEU A 62 -85.65 122.05 -36.22
CA LEU A 62 -85.85 121.10 -35.12
C LEU A 62 -85.92 119.65 -35.62
N ASN A 63 -86.56 119.41 -36.77
CA ASN A 63 -86.62 118.08 -37.37
C ASN A 63 -85.26 117.60 -37.88
N LEU A 64 -84.46 118.50 -38.48
CA LEU A 64 -83.08 118.20 -38.87
C LEU A 64 -82.21 117.85 -37.66
N GLU A 65 -82.33 118.61 -36.57
CA GLU A 65 -81.56 118.36 -35.35
C GLU A 65 -81.96 117.04 -34.67
N LYS A 66 -83.26 116.72 -34.63
CA LYS A 66 -83.74 115.40 -34.15
C LYS A 66 -83.20 114.25 -35.00
N ALA A 67 -83.14 114.42 -36.32
CA ALA A 67 -82.57 113.42 -37.22
C ALA A 67 -81.06 113.23 -36.95
N SER A 68 -80.33 114.33 -36.72
CA SER A 68 -78.92 114.33 -36.33
C SER A 68 -78.69 113.60 -35.00
N ILE A 69 -79.46 113.92 -33.96
CA ILE A 69 -79.40 113.25 -32.66
C ILE A 69 -79.66 111.74 -32.78
N LYS A 70 -80.68 111.35 -33.55
CA LYS A 70 -80.97 109.94 -33.80
C LYS A 70 -79.81 109.22 -34.49
N GLY A 71 -79.20 109.85 -35.50
CA GLY A 71 -78.01 109.32 -36.17
C GLY A 71 -76.83 109.13 -35.22
N ASN A 72 -76.59 110.10 -34.34
CA ASN A 72 -75.54 109.99 -33.30
C ASN A 72 -75.85 108.88 -32.29
N GLN A 73 -77.11 108.71 -31.89
CA GLN A 73 -77.52 107.64 -30.99
C GLN A 73 -77.31 106.26 -31.62
N ASP A 74 -77.66 106.10 -32.90
CA ASP A 74 -77.42 104.86 -33.65
C ASP A 74 -75.91 104.58 -33.76
N MET A 75 -75.10 105.61 -33.96
CA MET A 75 -73.64 105.50 -33.96
C MET A 75 -73.09 105.07 -32.60
N ILE A 76 -73.56 105.67 -31.50
CA ILE A 76 -73.18 105.29 -30.13
C ILE A 76 -73.54 103.83 -29.84
N ASN A 77 -74.74 103.39 -30.25
CA ASN A 77 -75.18 102.02 -30.06
C ASN A 77 -74.28 101.03 -30.84
N ARG A 78 -73.91 101.37 -32.08
CA ARG A 78 -72.97 100.57 -32.89
C ARG A 78 -71.60 100.47 -32.22
N LEU A 79 -71.03 101.60 -31.81
CA LEU A 79 -69.73 101.65 -31.12
C LEU A 79 -69.75 100.88 -29.80
N THR A 80 -70.86 100.92 -29.06
CA THR A 80 -71.01 100.18 -27.79
C THR A 80 -71.03 98.67 -28.05
N SER A 81 -71.76 98.23 -29.08
CA SER A 81 -71.78 96.82 -29.47
C SER A 81 -70.40 96.35 -29.94
N GLU A 82 -69.72 97.15 -30.77
CA GLU A 82 -68.38 96.83 -31.26
C GLU A 82 -67.36 96.73 -30.12
N ASN A 83 -67.40 97.67 -29.16
CA ASN A 83 -66.53 97.63 -27.99
C ASN A 83 -66.80 96.40 -27.10
N GLY A 84 -68.07 95.98 -26.98
CA GLY A 84 -68.44 94.74 -26.30
C GLY A 84 -67.86 93.50 -26.98
N SER A 85 -67.93 93.43 -28.32
CA SER A 85 -67.32 92.35 -29.10
C SER A 85 -65.79 92.34 -28.99
N LEU A 86 -65.14 93.50 -29.06
CA LEU A 86 -63.69 93.64 -28.91
C LEU A 86 -63.21 93.17 -27.54
N LYS A 87 -63.92 93.55 -26.46
CA LYS A 87 -63.60 93.10 -25.09
C LYS A 87 -63.75 91.59 -24.93
N GLY A 88 -64.75 90.99 -25.56
CA GLY A 88 -64.91 89.53 -25.60
C GLY A 88 -63.77 88.83 -26.34
N ALA A 89 -63.33 89.42 -27.47
CA ALA A 89 -62.18 88.91 -28.23
C ALA A 89 -60.87 89.03 -27.44
N GLU A 90 -60.64 90.16 -26.75
CA GLU A 90 -59.50 90.38 -25.86
C GLU A 90 -59.44 89.32 -24.76
N GLN A 91 -60.55 89.09 -24.04
CA GLN A 91 -60.61 88.07 -22.99
C GLN A 91 -60.31 86.66 -23.50
N ASN A 92 -60.81 86.30 -24.68
CA ASN A 92 -60.51 85.01 -25.30
C ASN A 92 -59.04 84.90 -25.72
N GLN A 93 -58.43 85.98 -26.22
CA GLN A 93 -57.00 86.02 -26.52
C GLN A 93 -56.16 85.86 -25.25
N THR A 94 -56.53 86.50 -24.14
CA THR A 94 -55.81 86.38 -22.86
C THR A 94 -55.83 84.94 -22.33
N LYS A 95 -56.99 84.27 -22.36
CA LYS A 95 -57.09 82.84 -21.98
C LYS A 95 -56.20 81.96 -22.85
N ARG A 96 -56.18 82.21 -24.16
CA ARG A 96 -55.35 81.45 -25.09
C ARG A 96 -53.84 81.69 -24.85
N LEU A 97 -53.46 82.91 -24.47
CA LEU A 97 -52.08 83.23 -24.08
C LEU A 97 -51.67 82.50 -22.80
N GLU A 98 -52.55 82.42 -21.80
CA GLU A 98 -52.30 81.66 -20.57
C GLU A 98 -52.14 80.15 -20.84
N GLU A 99 -53.00 79.58 -21.67
CA GLU A 99 -52.90 78.17 -22.09
C GLU A 99 -51.58 77.89 -22.82
N LEU A 100 -51.20 78.75 -23.77
CA LEU A 100 -49.94 78.64 -24.50
C LEU A 100 -48.74 78.80 -23.56
N LEU A 101 -48.80 79.72 -22.60
CA LEU A 101 -47.73 79.91 -21.62
C LEU A 101 -47.54 78.64 -20.78
N ASN A 102 -48.62 78.02 -20.31
CA ASN A 102 -48.57 76.77 -19.55
C ASN A 102 -48.02 75.60 -20.38
N GLN A 103 -48.35 75.53 -21.67
CA GLN A 103 -47.77 74.53 -22.56
C GLN A 103 -46.27 74.76 -22.75
N VAL A 104 -45.85 76.01 -22.98
CA VAL A 104 -44.44 76.37 -23.14
C VAL A 104 -43.65 76.06 -21.87
N THR A 105 -44.18 76.33 -20.68
CA THR A 105 -43.50 76.00 -19.42
C THR A 105 -43.38 74.49 -19.22
N SER A 106 -44.43 73.72 -19.48
CA SER A 106 -44.40 72.25 -19.44
C SER A 106 -43.34 71.68 -20.39
N LEU A 107 -43.38 72.07 -21.66
CA LEU A 107 -42.41 71.63 -22.68
C LEU A 107 -40.97 72.06 -22.33
N THR A 108 -40.80 73.22 -21.71
CA THR A 108 -39.48 73.68 -21.24
C THR A 108 -38.96 72.80 -20.10
N THR A 109 -39.82 72.38 -19.18
CA THR A 109 -39.42 71.46 -18.10
C THR A 109 -39.07 70.07 -18.63
N GLU A 110 -39.86 69.53 -19.56
CA GLU A 110 -39.56 68.25 -20.21
C GLU A 110 -38.24 68.30 -20.99
N ASN A 111 -38.00 69.36 -21.78
CA ASN A 111 -36.74 69.54 -22.48
C ASN A 111 -35.53 69.58 -21.55
N LYS A 112 -35.65 70.25 -20.38
CA LYS A 112 -34.57 70.24 -19.37
C LYS A 112 -34.33 68.84 -18.82
N GLN A 113 -35.38 68.05 -18.58
CA GLN A 113 -35.24 66.66 -18.12
C GLN A 113 -34.60 65.78 -19.18
N TYR A 114 -35.02 65.89 -20.44
CA TYR A 114 -34.42 65.15 -21.55
C TYR A 114 -32.96 65.52 -21.78
N LEU A 115 -32.60 66.81 -21.66
CA LEU A 115 -31.21 67.26 -21.75
C LEU A 115 -30.36 66.62 -20.66
N LYS A 116 -30.83 66.64 -19.41
CA LYS A 116 -30.12 66.03 -18.27
C LYS A 116 -29.95 64.53 -18.48
N ARG A 117 -31.01 63.83 -18.88
CA ARG A 117 -30.95 62.38 -19.16
C ARG A 117 -29.98 62.07 -20.30
N GLY A 118 -29.92 62.92 -21.33
CA GLY A 118 -28.96 62.79 -22.43
C GLY A 118 -27.51 62.97 -21.99
N GLN A 119 -27.25 63.86 -21.03
CA GLN A 119 -25.92 64.02 -20.42
C GLN A 119 -25.55 62.80 -19.57
N ASP A 120 -26.44 62.35 -18.68
CA ASP A 120 -26.21 61.17 -17.84
C ASP A 120 -25.90 59.93 -18.69
N LEU A 121 -26.68 59.70 -19.76
CA LEU A 121 -26.45 58.59 -20.68
C LEU A 121 -25.13 58.70 -21.45
N LYS A 122 -24.70 59.91 -21.78
CA LYS A 122 -23.40 60.14 -22.43
C LYS A 122 -22.25 59.79 -21.49
N ASP A 123 -22.36 60.16 -20.22
CA ASP A 123 -21.35 59.88 -19.21
C ASP A 123 -21.28 58.37 -18.92
N GLU A 124 -22.43 57.71 -18.76
CA GLU A 124 -22.52 56.24 -18.66
C GLU A 124 -21.90 55.54 -19.88
N LEU A 125 -22.14 56.05 -21.09
CA LEU A 125 -21.56 55.52 -22.32
C LEU A 125 -20.03 55.68 -22.34
N THR A 126 -19.49 56.79 -21.85
CA THR A 126 -18.03 56.98 -21.77
C THR A 126 -17.39 56.01 -20.79
N ILE A 127 -17.96 55.85 -19.59
CA ILE A 127 -17.44 54.95 -18.56
C ILE A 127 -17.49 53.49 -19.03
N THR A 128 -18.59 53.09 -19.67
CA THR A 128 -18.73 51.72 -20.19
C THR A 128 -17.75 51.44 -21.33
N LYS A 129 -17.50 52.40 -22.22
CA LYS A 129 -16.46 52.28 -23.25
C LYS A 129 -15.05 52.13 -22.68
N GLU A 130 -14.71 52.91 -21.66
CA GLU A 130 -13.41 52.80 -20.99
C GLU A 130 -13.23 51.43 -20.33
N LYS A 131 -14.26 50.95 -19.61
CA LYS A 131 -14.26 49.61 -19.02
C LYS A 131 -14.12 48.51 -20.08
N LEU A 132 -14.84 48.63 -21.20
CA LEU A 132 -14.76 47.68 -22.31
C LEU A 132 -13.33 47.61 -22.85
N ASN A 133 -12.71 48.75 -23.14
CA ASN A 133 -11.33 48.81 -23.63
C ASN A 133 -10.33 48.19 -22.63
N SER A 134 -10.52 48.42 -21.33
CA SER A 134 -9.68 47.84 -20.28
C SER A 134 -9.80 46.30 -20.26
N VAL A 135 -11.03 45.78 -20.29
CA VAL A 135 -11.29 44.34 -20.30
C VAL A 135 -10.77 43.70 -21.60
N GLU A 136 -10.94 44.34 -22.74
CA GLU A 136 -10.40 43.86 -24.01
C GLU A 136 -8.86 43.81 -24.04
N LYS A 137 -8.19 44.71 -23.30
CA LYS A 137 -6.74 44.65 -23.14
C LYS A 137 -6.35 43.47 -22.24
N GLU A 138 -6.99 43.33 -21.09
CA GLU A 138 -6.74 42.22 -20.16
C GLU A 138 -6.98 40.85 -20.81
N VAL A 139 -8.06 40.70 -21.59
CA VAL A 139 -8.35 39.48 -22.35
C VAL A 139 -7.25 39.16 -23.35
N ARG A 140 -6.67 40.18 -24.01
CA ARG A 140 -5.53 39.98 -24.93
C ARG A 140 -4.28 39.54 -24.18
N ASP A 141 -3.93 40.22 -23.10
CA ASP A 141 -2.76 39.91 -22.28
C ASP A 141 -2.85 38.49 -21.70
N LEU A 142 -4.00 38.12 -21.13
CA LEU A 142 -4.25 36.77 -20.61
C LEU A 142 -4.19 35.70 -21.71
N ARG A 143 -4.64 36.01 -22.93
CA ARG A 143 -4.59 35.08 -24.06
C ARG A 143 -3.15 34.83 -24.51
N ASP A 144 -2.34 35.87 -24.56
CA ASP A 144 -0.92 35.77 -24.91
C ASP A 144 -0.14 34.97 -23.87
N ASP A 145 -0.40 35.22 -22.57
CA ASP A 145 0.23 34.47 -21.49
C ASP A 145 -0.22 33.01 -21.45
N ASN A 146 -1.49 32.70 -21.70
CA ASN A 146 -1.96 31.32 -21.83
C ASN A 146 -1.28 30.61 -23.01
N SER A 147 -1.04 31.32 -24.13
CA SER A 147 -0.31 30.76 -25.27
C SER A 147 1.13 30.42 -24.92
N LYS A 148 1.83 31.30 -24.19
CA LYS A 148 3.21 31.03 -23.71
C LYS A 148 3.25 29.85 -22.76
N LEU A 149 2.38 29.84 -21.74
CA LEU A 149 2.30 28.74 -20.77
C LEU A 149 2.01 27.39 -21.43
N ARG A 150 1.15 27.36 -22.45
CA ARG A 150 0.89 26.13 -23.22
C ARG A 150 2.12 25.65 -23.99
N LYS A 151 2.89 26.57 -24.59
CA LYS A 151 4.13 26.22 -25.29
C LYS A 151 5.19 25.70 -24.33
N ASP A 152 5.37 26.35 -23.18
CA ASP A 152 6.31 25.91 -22.16
C ASP A 152 5.93 24.54 -21.57
N GLU A 153 4.64 24.31 -21.33
CA GLU A 153 4.15 23.01 -20.86
C GLU A 153 4.35 21.90 -21.91
N GLU A 154 4.12 22.19 -23.19
CA GLU A 154 4.38 21.24 -24.27
C GLU A 154 5.88 20.91 -24.37
N PHE A 155 6.74 21.92 -24.27
CA PHE A 155 8.19 21.73 -24.25
C PHE A 155 8.62 20.86 -23.05
N ARG A 156 8.12 21.15 -21.85
CA ARG A 156 8.40 20.33 -20.65
C ARG A 156 7.92 18.89 -20.80
N ARG A 157 6.76 18.67 -21.42
CA ARG A 157 6.24 17.32 -21.72
C ARG A 157 7.14 16.58 -22.70
N GLN A 158 7.62 17.26 -23.73
CA GLN A 158 8.52 16.69 -24.72
C GLN A 158 9.87 16.30 -24.10
N ASP A 159 10.47 17.20 -23.31
CA ASP A 159 11.71 16.92 -22.57
C ASP A 159 11.55 15.76 -21.59
N HIS A 160 10.45 15.72 -20.84
CA HIS A 160 10.16 14.60 -19.95
C HIS A 160 9.97 13.29 -20.72
N SER A 161 9.26 13.31 -21.86
CA SER A 161 9.09 12.14 -22.73
C SER A 161 10.45 11.61 -23.24
N ASN A 162 11.33 12.51 -23.69
CA ASN A 162 12.68 12.17 -24.13
C ASN A 162 13.53 11.58 -23.00
N ALA A 163 13.45 12.15 -21.80
CA ALA A 163 14.13 11.64 -20.61
C ALA A 163 13.63 10.24 -20.23
N VAL A 164 12.30 10.03 -20.22
CA VAL A 164 11.69 8.71 -19.95
C VAL A 164 12.09 7.68 -21.00
N SER A 165 12.10 8.04 -22.28
CA SER A 165 12.57 7.17 -23.37
C SER A 165 14.04 6.76 -23.17
N SER A 166 14.89 7.73 -22.80
CA SER A 166 16.31 7.48 -22.52
C SER A 166 16.51 6.57 -21.31
N LEU A 167 15.75 6.79 -20.22
CA LEU A 167 15.77 5.92 -19.04
C LEU A 167 15.31 4.51 -19.37
N LYS A 168 14.25 4.36 -20.17
CA LYS A 168 13.77 3.05 -20.61
C LYS A 168 14.84 2.29 -21.40
N GLN A 169 15.56 2.97 -22.30
CA GLN A 169 16.68 2.36 -23.03
C GLN A 169 17.82 1.92 -22.11
N ILE A 170 18.15 2.71 -21.09
CA ILE A 170 19.17 2.35 -20.09
C ILE A 170 18.71 1.14 -19.28
N GLN A 171 17.45 1.13 -18.85
CA GLN A 171 16.86 0.01 -18.11
C GLN A 171 16.88 -1.27 -18.94
N GLU A 172 16.49 -1.22 -20.21
CA GLU A 172 16.54 -2.38 -21.11
C GLU A 172 17.96 -2.90 -21.34
N LYS A 173 18.96 -2.00 -21.45
CA LYS A 173 20.37 -2.41 -21.52
C LYS A 173 20.82 -3.11 -20.24
N PHE A 174 20.53 -2.51 -19.08
CA PHE A 174 20.89 -3.10 -17.79
C PHE A 174 20.25 -4.47 -17.56
N GLN A 175 18.99 -4.62 -17.92
CA GLN A 175 18.28 -5.89 -17.83
C GLN A 175 18.95 -6.97 -18.70
N LYS A 176 19.29 -6.64 -19.95
CA LYS A 176 19.99 -7.55 -20.86
C LYS A 176 21.39 -7.91 -20.37
N ASP A 177 22.15 -6.96 -19.84
CA ASP A 177 23.48 -7.21 -19.29
C ASP A 177 23.41 -8.11 -18.04
N ARG A 178 22.39 -7.91 -17.20
CA ARG A 178 22.14 -8.74 -16.02
C ARG A 178 21.76 -10.18 -16.39
N GLU A 179 20.92 -10.35 -17.40
CA GLU A 179 20.56 -11.68 -17.93
C GLU A 179 21.79 -12.40 -18.49
N ARG A 180 22.62 -11.71 -19.27
CA ARG A 180 23.89 -12.28 -19.76
C ARG A 180 24.83 -12.69 -18.62
N GLU A 181 25.00 -11.85 -17.61
CA GLU A 181 25.87 -12.16 -16.46
C GLU A 181 25.38 -13.42 -15.71
N LEU A 182 24.06 -13.60 -15.59
CA LEU A 182 23.47 -14.79 -14.98
C LEU A 182 23.66 -16.04 -15.84
N ASP A 183 23.45 -15.92 -17.16
CA ASP A 183 23.65 -17.02 -18.10
C ASP A 183 25.12 -17.44 -18.17
N ASP A 184 26.06 -16.48 -18.18
CA ASP A 184 27.50 -16.75 -18.17
C ASP A 184 27.92 -17.45 -16.87
N LYS A 185 27.41 -17.03 -15.71
CA LYS A 185 27.66 -17.72 -14.43
C LYS A 185 27.11 -19.14 -14.44
N LYS A 186 25.89 -19.33 -14.93
CA LYS A 186 25.27 -20.66 -15.03
C LYS A 186 26.06 -21.57 -15.96
N ASN A 187 26.47 -21.06 -17.13
CA ASN A 187 27.28 -21.82 -18.08
C ASN A 187 28.65 -22.19 -17.50
N ASN A 188 29.31 -21.27 -16.81
CA ASN A 188 30.59 -21.55 -16.14
C ASN A 188 30.45 -22.64 -15.06
N GLU A 189 29.38 -22.61 -14.28
CA GLU A 189 29.14 -23.65 -13.26
C GLU A 189 28.80 -25.01 -13.90
N ILE A 190 28.00 -25.03 -14.97
CA ILE A 190 27.72 -26.26 -15.72
C ILE A 190 29.02 -26.84 -16.29
N GLN A 191 29.87 -26.01 -16.91
CA GLN A 191 31.16 -26.43 -17.45
C GLN A 191 32.09 -26.97 -16.37
N ARG A 192 32.12 -26.34 -15.19
CA ARG A 192 32.85 -26.84 -14.03
C ARG A 192 32.36 -28.22 -13.62
N LEU A 193 31.04 -28.40 -13.42
CA LEU A 193 30.46 -29.68 -13.04
C LEU A 193 30.69 -30.78 -14.09
N MET A 194 30.67 -30.44 -15.38
CA MET A 194 30.97 -31.40 -16.45
C MET A 194 32.42 -31.87 -16.39
N ARG A 195 33.38 -30.96 -16.21
CA ARG A 195 34.81 -31.32 -16.05
C ARG A 195 35.03 -32.20 -14.83
N GLN A 196 34.35 -31.92 -13.71
CA GLN A 196 34.46 -32.74 -12.50
C GLN A 196 33.96 -34.17 -12.72
N LYS A 197 32.82 -34.33 -13.41
CA LYS A 197 32.29 -35.65 -13.76
C LYS A 197 33.22 -36.40 -14.71
N GLU A 198 33.79 -35.71 -15.68
CA GLU A 198 34.75 -36.30 -16.62
C GLU A 198 36.02 -36.79 -15.91
N THR A 199 36.59 -36.01 -14.99
CA THR A 199 37.76 -36.42 -14.20
C THR A 199 37.47 -37.62 -13.29
N TRP A 200 36.24 -37.71 -12.76
CA TRP A 200 35.82 -38.83 -11.92
C TRP A 200 35.64 -40.11 -12.75
N LEU A 201 34.86 -40.05 -13.83
CA LEU A 201 34.63 -41.19 -14.74
C LEU A 201 35.95 -41.73 -15.32
N ASN A 202 36.84 -40.85 -15.77
CA ASN A 202 38.14 -41.25 -16.31
C ASN A 202 39.02 -41.95 -15.26
N HIS A 203 38.94 -41.55 -13.98
CA HIS A 203 39.69 -42.21 -12.92
C HIS A 203 39.10 -43.58 -12.57
N GLU A 204 37.78 -43.63 -12.39
CA GLU A 204 37.04 -44.88 -12.11
C GLU A 204 37.28 -45.93 -13.20
N GLU A 205 37.19 -45.54 -14.47
CA GLU A 205 37.46 -46.42 -15.61
C GLU A 205 38.91 -46.93 -15.61
N ARG A 206 39.88 -46.05 -15.30
CA ARG A 206 41.30 -46.46 -15.19
C ARG A 206 41.53 -47.45 -14.05
N VAL A 207 40.92 -47.24 -12.89
CA VAL A 207 40.99 -48.16 -11.74
C VAL A 207 40.39 -49.51 -12.12
N SER A 208 39.21 -49.51 -12.74
CA SER A 208 38.53 -50.76 -13.12
C SER A 208 39.31 -51.57 -14.15
N ASN A 209 39.83 -50.91 -15.18
CA ASN A 209 40.69 -51.54 -16.18
C ASN A 209 41.97 -52.11 -15.56
N ALA A 210 42.59 -51.39 -14.63
CA ALA A 210 43.79 -51.86 -13.92
C ALA A 210 43.51 -53.11 -13.07
N ILE A 211 42.43 -53.09 -12.27
CA ILE A 211 42.05 -54.25 -11.43
C ILE A 211 41.73 -55.46 -12.31
N ARG A 212 40.94 -55.28 -13.38
CA ARG A 212 40.60 -56.37 -14.32
C ARG A 212 41.84 -56.98 -14.98
N ALA A 213 42.82 -56.16 -15.35
CA ALA A 213 44.09 -56.62 -15.90
C ALA A 213 44.90 -57.43 -14.88
N VAL A 214 44.99 -56.95 -13.63
CA VAL A 214 45.67 -57.66 -12.53
C VAL A 214 44.98 -58.98 -12.22
N CYS A 215 43.65 -59.00 -12.12
CA CYS A 215 42.86 -60.21 -11.89
C CYS A 215 43.06 -61.25 -12.99
N SER A 216 43.09 -60.82 -14.26
CA SER A 216 43.35 -61.70 -15.41
C SER A 216 44.76 -62.28 -15.39
N LYS A 217 45.76 -61.46 -15.04
CA LYS A 217 47.18 -61.85 -14.98
C LYS A 217 47.46 -62.86 -13.87
N HIS A 218 46.84 -62.67 -12.70
CA HIS A 218 47.09 -63.47 -11.51
C HIS A 218 46.00 -64.50 -11.22
N THR A 219 45.07 -64.76 -12.14
CA THR A 219 43.96 -65.72 -11.96
C THR A 219 43.21 -65.49 -10.65
N VAL A 220 42.71 -64.26 -10.47
CA VAL A 220 41.82 -63.87 -9.36
C VAL A 220 40.44 -63.58 -9.95
N GLU A 221 39.37 -64.00 -9.27
CA GLU A 221 38.00 -63.80 -9.73
C GLU A 221 37.57 -62.34 -9.53
N TYR A 222 37.22 -61.67 -10.62
CA TYR A 222 36.61 -60.33 -10.61
C TYR A 222 35.10 -60.45 -10.64
N VAL A 223 34.40 -59.70 -9.78
CA VAL A 223 32.94 -59.78 -9.62
C VAL A 223 32.31 -58.45 -10.03
N ASP A 224 31.71 -58.41 -11.22
CA ASP A 224 31.03 -57.21 -11.72
C ASP A 224 29.75 -56.88 -10.93
N LYS A 225 29.03 -57.90 -10.43
CA LYS A 225 27.78 -57.70 -9.67
C LYS A 225 27.80 -58.52 -8.39
N VAL A 226 27.85 -57.82 -7.26
CA VAL A 226 27.86 -58.42 -5.93
C VAL A 226 26.46 -58.90 -5.50
N PRO A 227 26.36 -59.98 -4.69
CA PRO A 227 25.08 -60.52 -4.23
C PRO A 227 24.50 -59.81 -3.00
N PHE A 228 25.16 -58.78 -2.47
CA PHE A 228 24.74 -58.02 -1.29
C PHE A 228 24.29 -56.60 -1.62
N LYS A 229 23.74 -55.87 -0.63
CA LYS A 229 23.18 -54.55 -0.84
C LYS A 229 24.27 -53.47 -0.95
N GLY A 230 24.59 -53.09 -2.18
CA GLY A 230 25.46 -51.96 -2.49
C GLY A 230 26.10 -52.08 -3.87
N GLU A 231 26.63 -50.97 -4.39
CA GLU A 231 27.32 -50.90 -5.68
C GLU A 231 28.75 -50.43 -5.42
N PRO A 232 29.65 -51.31 -4.95
CA PRO A 232 31.07 -51.02 -4.90
C PRO A 232 31.62 -50.90 -6.34
N ASP A 233 32.52 -49.95 -6.58
CA ASP A 233 33.04 -49.70 -7.94
C ASP A 233 33.75 -50.92 -8.51
N ASN A 234 34.57 -51.59 -7.69
CA ASN A 234 35.28 -52.80 -8.07
C ASN A 234 35.30 -53.80 -6.91
N THR A 235 35.03 -55.07 -7.21
CA THR A 235 35.06 -56.16 -6.23
C THR A 235 35.79 -57.36 -6.80
N ILE A 236 36.65 -57.95 -5.98
CA ILE A 236 37.31 -59.21 -6.28
C ILE A 236 36.89 -60.26 -5.25
N LYS A 237 36.91 -61.52 -5.65
CA LYS A 237 36.61 -62.65 -4.76
C LYS A 237 37.88 -63.44 -4.50
N ILE A 238 38.23 -63.59 -3.22
CA ILE A 238 39.39 -64.34 -2.74
C ILE A 238 38.91 -65.14 -1.53
N ILE A 239 39.11 -66.47 -1.52
CA ILE A 239 38.72 -67.36 -0.40
C ILE A 239 37.24 -67.22 -0.03
N ASP A 240 36.35 -67.21 -1.03
CA ASP A 240 34.90 -67.01 -0.83
C ASP A 240 34.47 -65.70 -0.15
N GLU A 241 35.41 -64.80 0.16
CA GLU A 241 35.15 -63.44 0.64
C GLU A 241 35.27 -62.42 -0.50
N TYR A 242 34.43 -61.38 -0.43
CA TYR A 242 34.47 -60.23 -1.32
C TYR A 242 35.40 -59.16 -0.74
N VAL A 243 36.41 -58.77 -1.51
CA VAL A 243 37.30 -57.65 -1.21
C VAL A 243 36.94 -56.47 -2.09
N ILE A 244 36.74 -55.31 -1.46
CA ILE A 244 36.18 -54.12 -2.11
C ILE A 244 37.28 -53.10 -2.39
N PHE A 245 37.30 -52.62 -3.62
CA PHE A 245 38.15 -51.56 -4.13
C PHE A 245 37.27 -50.43 -4.68
N ASP A 246 37.12 -49.37 -3.90
CA ASP A 246 36.24 -48.23 -4.23
C ASP A 246 37.11 -47.06 -4.72
N ALA A 247 36.84 -46.55 -5.92
CA ALA A 247 37.65 -45.50 -6.54
C ALA A 247 37.21 -44.12 -6.03
N LYS A 248 38.16 -43.30 -5.58
CA LYS A 248 37.91 -41.95 -5.07
C LYS A 248 38.87 -40.95 -5.69
N SER A 249 38.33 -39.99 -6.42
CA SER A 249 39.09 -38.88 -6.98
C SER A 249 38.67 -37.53 -6.37
N PRO A 250 39.58 -36.55 -6.33
CA PRO A 250 39.24 -35.20 -5.92
C PRO A 250 38.34 -34.54 -6.96
N ALA A 251 37.36 -33.78 -6.48
CA ALA A 251 36.43 -33.04 -7.34
C ALA A 251 37.04 -31.73 -7.90
N SER A 252 38.26 -31.34 -7.53
CA SER A 252 38.87 -30.07 -7.95
C SER A 252 40.38 -30.18 -7.93
N ASP A 253 41.07 -29.30 -8.65
CA ASP A 253 42.53 -29.16 -8.61
C ASP A 253 43.03 -28.69 -7.22
N ASP A 254 42.14 -28.11 -6.43
CA ASP A 254 42.41 -27.78 -5.02
C ASP A 254 42.23 -29.02 -4.14
N LEU A 255 43.36 -29.57 -3.71
CA LEU A 255 43.46 -30.81 -2.95
C LEU A 255 43.28 -30.61 -1.43
N SER A 256 43.15 -29.37 -0.95
CA SER A 256 43.05 -29.06 0.49
C SER A 256 41.89 -29.76 1.20
N ASN A 257 40.75 -29.94 0.51
CA ASN A 257 39.56 -30.58 1.06
C ASN A 257 39.53 -32.11 0.91
N PHE A 258 40.50 -32.68 0.20
CA PHE A 258 40.52 -34.10 -0.14
C PHE A 258 40.71 -35.04 1.08
N PRO A 259 41.57 -34.74 2.07
CA PRO A 259 41.71 -35.58 3.27
C PRO A 259 40.41 -35.68 4.07
N SER A 260 39.69 -34.57 4.23
CA SER A 260 38.40 -34.51 4.92
C SER A 260 37.32 -35.28 4.16
N TYR A 261 37.32 -35.18 2.82
CA TYR A 261 36.44 -35.97 1.97
C TYR A 261 36.68 -37.48 2.16
N LEU A 262 37.94 -37.95 2.10
CA LEU A 262 38.28 -39.36 2.30
C LEU A 262 37.86 -39.86 3.69
N LYS A 263 38.05 -39.05 4.75
CA LYS A 263 37.56 -39.39 6.09
C LYS A 263 36.06 -39.65 6.10
N ASN A 264 35.26 -38.81 5.45
CA ASN A 264 33.81 -39.04 5.34
C ASN A 264 33.48 -40.29 4.50
N GLN A 265 34.27 -40.55 3.44
CA GLN A 265 34.09 -41.77 2.65
C GLN A 265 34.40 -43.03 3.46
N THR A 266 35.35 -42.99 4.40
CA THR A 266 35.65 -44.13 5.28
C THR A 266 34.45 -44.53 6.15
N GLU A 267 33.59 -43.58 6.54
CA GLU A 267 32.34 -43.90 7.25
C GLU A 267 31.27 -44.45 6.31
N SER A 268 31.24 -43.98 5.05
CA SER A 268 30.26 -44.39 4.06
C SER A 268 30.39 -45.87 3.64
N VAL A 269 31.62 -46.40 3.67
CA VAL A 269 31.90 -47.81 3.34
C VAL A 269 31.50 -48.79 4.45
N LYS A 270 31.05 -48.29 5.62
CA LYS A 270 30.46 -49.11 6.70
C LYS A 270 29.34 -50.02 6.21
N LYS A 271 28.60 -49.59 5.17
CA LYS A 271 27.52 -50.37 4.56
C LYS A 271 28.00 -51.73 4.05
N TYR A 272 29.23 -51.80 3.53
CA TYR A 272 29.80 -53.01 2.99
C TYR A 272 30.36 -53.93 4.09
N ALA A 273 31.02 -53.34 5.09
CA ALA A 273 31.59 -54.09 6.20
C ALA A 273 30.55 -54.84 7.07
N LYS A 274 29.25 -54.57 6.92
CA LYS A 274 28.19 -55.27 7.68
C LYS A 274 27.79 -56.62 7.07
N GLU A 275 28.13 -56.85 5.81
CA GLU A 275 27.72 -58.06 5.08
C GLU A 275 28.60 -59.26 5.49
N GLU A 276 28.01 -60.46 5.56
CA GLU A 276 28.64 -61.64 6.19
C GLU A 276 29.85 -62.20 5.43
N ASN A 277 29.95 -61.94 4.12
CA ASN A 277 31.02 -62.46 3.25
C ASN A 277 31.91 -61.35 2.70
N VAL A 278 31.92 -60.17 3.32
CA VAL A 278 32.79 -59.06 2.90
C VAL A 278 33.95 -58.96 3.87
N ARG A 279 35.17 -58.96 3.32
CA ARG A 279 36.39 -58.81 4.11
C ARG A 279 36.34 -57.50 4.89
N ARG A 280 36.78 -57.52 6.15
CA ARG A 280 36.81 -56.33 7.04
C ARG A 280 37.87 -55.29 6.65
N GLU A 281 38.63 -55.54 5.60
CA GLU A 281 39.63 -54.63 5.03
C GLU A 281 39.10 -54.08 3.71
N ILE A 282 38.84 -52.78 3.67
CA ILE A 282 38.29 -52.09 2.49
C ILE A 282 39.36 -51.16 1.92
N PHE A 283 39.51 -51.12 0.60
CA PHE A 283 40.51 -50.32 -0.07
C PHE A 283 39.86 -49.17 -0.83
N LEU A 284 40.24 -47.94 -0.49
CA LEU A 284 39.91 -46.73 -1.25
C LEU A 284 41.07 -46.42 -2.20
N VAL A 285 40.81 -46.50 -3.50
CA VAL A 285 41.82 -46.28 -4.53
C VAL A 285 41.81 -44.82 -4.94
N VAL A 286 42.93 -44.12 -4.76
CA VAL A 286 43.08 -42.70 -5.07
C VAL A 286 44.14 -42.47 -6.15
N PRO A 287 44.08 -41.34 -6.90
CA PRO A 287 45.11 -40.99 -7.87
C PRO A 287 46.46 -40.70 -7.20
N THR A 288 47.57 -41.12 -7.82
CA THR A 288 48.93 -41.01 -7.26
C THR A 288 49.34 -39.55 -6.94
N ASN A 289 48.87 -38.57 -7.71
CA ASN A 289 49.14 -37.14 -7.45
C ASN A 289 48.48 -36.58 -6.18
N THR A 290 47.54 -37.32 -5.56
CA THR A 290 46.87 -36.87 -4.34
C THR A 290 47.57 -37.33 -3.06
N LEU A 291 48.51 -38.29 -3.15
CA LEU A 291 49.14 -38.91 -1.99
C LEU A 291 49.93 -37.93 -1.13
N GLU A 292 50.55 -36.92 -1.74
CA GLU A 292 51.33 -35.89 -1.03
C GLU A 292 50.50 -35.06 -0.06
N THR A 293 49.18 -35.00 -0.27
CA THR A 293 48.26 -34.22 0.57
C THR A 293 47.67 -35.04 1.73
N LEU A 294 48.00 -36.32 1.82
CA LEU A 294 47.45 -37.25 2.79
C LEU A 294 48.49 -37.58 3.87
N ASP A 295 48.17 -37.27 5.12
CA ASP A 295 49.00 -37.66 6.27
C ASP A 295 48.69 -39.08 6.76
N ASN A 296 47.45 -39.54 6.54
CA ASN A 296 46.95 -40.81 7.06
C ASN A 296 46.44 -41.69 5.91
N PHE A 297 46.98 -42.91 5.82
CA PHE A 297 46.61 -43.91 4.81
C PHE A 297 45.80 -45.07 5.39
N ILE A 298 45.64 -45.13 6.71
CA ILE A 298 44.97 -46.24 7.40
C ILE A 298 43.98 -45.65 8.41
N TYR A 299 42.71 -46.00 8.26
CA TYR A 299 41.66 -45.67 9.22
C TYR A 299 41.16 -46.96 9.89
N ARG A 300 41.52 -47.14 11.17
CA ARG A 300 41.08 -48.27 11.99
C ARG A 300 39.78 -47.91 12.68
N LEU A 301 38.67 -48.52 12.25
CA LEU A 301 37.35 -48.36 12.85
C LEU A 301 37.03 -49.61 13.70
N PRO A 302 36.04 -49.56 14.61
CA PRO A 302 35.78 -50.68 15.53
C PRO A 302 35.49 -52.02 14.84
N ASP A 303 34.78 -51.97 13.71
CA ASP A 303 34.27 -53.18 13.04
C ASP A 303 35.03 -53.53 11.73
N TYR A 304 35.89 -52.62 11.22
CA TYR A 304 36.60 -52.77 9.93
C TYR A 304 37.75 -51.76 9.80
N THR A 305 38.66 -52.00 8.86
CA THR A 305 39.79 -51.10 8.55
C THR A 305 39.71 -50.64 7.10
N VAL A 306 39.92 -49.34 6.88
CA VAL A 306 39.97 -48.74 5.55
C VAL A 306 41.40 -48.34 5.21
N TYR A 307 41.90 -48.83 4.08
CA TYR A 307 43.21 -48.48 3.54
C TYR A 307 43.05 -47.54 2.35
N ILE A 308 43.77 -46.42 2.35
CA ILE A 308 43.90 -45.56 1.18
C ILE A 308 45.12 -46.01 0.39
N ILE A 309 44.90 -46.37 -0.87
CA ILE A 309 45.92 -46.94 -1.74
C ILE A 309 45.95 -46.21 -3.07
N SER A 310 47.12 -46.18 -3.71
CA SER A 310 47.25 -45.66 -5.08
C SER A 310 47.01 -46.74 -6.12
N LEU A 311 46.85 -46.32 -7.38
CA LEU A 311 46.80 -47.21 -8.53
C LEU A 311 48.01 -48.15 -8.60
N ASP A 312 49.20 -47.64 -8.30
CA ASP A 312 50.46 -48.39 -8.38
C ASP A 312 50.55 -49.50 -7.31
N ALA A 313 49.81 -49.36 -6.22
CA ALA A 313 49.77 -50.33 -5.13
C ALA A 313 48.74 -51.47 -5.34
N LEU A 314 47.89 -51.39 -6.37
CA LEU A 314 46.84 -52.38 -6.61
C LEU A 314 47.39 -53.79 -6.85
N GLU A 315 48.35 -53.92 -7.77
CA GLU A 315 48.93 -55.23 -8.11
C GLU A 315 49.61 -55.92 -6.91
N PRO A 316 50.53 -55.28 -6.16
CA PRO A 316 51.16 -55.93 -5.01
C PRO A 316 50.17 -56.28 -3.90
N ILE A 317 49.13 -55.46 -3.68
CA ILE A 317 48.09 -55.76 -2.67
C ILE A 317 47.26 -56.98 -3.09
N ILE A 318 46.77 -57.02 -4.33
CA ILE A 318 45.96 -58.16 -4.82
C ILE A 318 46.79 -59.45 -4.78
N VAL A 319 48.05 -59.41 -5.18
CA VAL A 319 48.97 -60.56 -5.10
C VAL A 319 49.20 -60.96 -3.64
N SER A 320 49.37 -60.02 -2.72
CA SER A 320 49.52 -60.31 -1.29
C SER A 320 48.26 -60.94 -0.71
N LEU A 321 47.07 -60.45 -1.07
CA LEU A 321 45.79 -61.03 -0.64
C LEU A 321 45.63 -62.44 -1.18
N LYS A 322 46.04 -62.69 -2.42
CA LYS A 322 46.10 -64.02 -2.99
C LYS A 322 47.15 -64.91 -2.32
N ALA A 323 48.29 -64.37 -1.89
CA ALA A 323 49.28 -65.15 -1.15
C ALA A 323 48.73 -65.61 0.21
N ILE A 324 47.87 -64.81 0.86
CA ILE A 324 47.18 -65.20 2.09
C ILE A 324 46.27 -66.43 1.88
N GLU A 325 45.66 -66.59 0.70
CA GLU A 325 44.92 -67.82 0.32
C GLU A 325 45.81 -69.08 0.45
N GLN A 326 47.11 -68.97 0.18
CA GLN A 326 48.05 -70.09 0.31
C GLN A 326 48.35 -70.44 1.76
N TYR A 327 48.28 -69.47 2.69
CA TYR A 327 48.49 -69.69 4.13
C TYR A 327 47.24 -70.22 4.85
N GLU A 328 46.05 -69.97 4.32
CA GLU A 328 44.79 -70.50 4.87
C GLU A 328 44.52 -71.96 4.46
N PHE A 329 45.34 -72.54 3.57
CA PHE A 329 45.55 -73.99 3.57
C PHE A 329 46.25 -74.39 4.88
N ALA A 330 45.47 -74.40 5.95
CA ALA A 330 45.78 -74.78 7.31
C ALA A 330 46.06 -76.29 7.41
N GLN A 331 47.05 -76.75 6.67
CA GLN A 331 47.80 -77.96 6.98
C GLN A 331 49.15 -77.64 7.66
N GLU A 332 49.50 -76.36 7.84
CA GLU A 332 50.75 -75.93 8.50
C GLU A 332 50.61 -75.29 9.89
N LEU A 333 49.40 -75.14 10.46
CA LEU A 333 49.32 -75.00 11.92
C LEU A 333 49.78 -76.33 12.50
N SER A 334 50.96 -76.37 13.11
CA SER A 334 51.47 -77.60 13.69
C SER A 334 50.46 -78.13 14.71
N PRO A 335 50.34 -79.46 14.90
CA PRO A 335 49.52 -80.01 15.96
C PRO A 335 49.79 -79.35 17.33
N GLU A 336 51.02 -78.87 17.54
CA GLU A 336 51.49 -78.21 18.76
C GLU A 336 50.94 -76.79 18.95
N GLU A 337 50.80 -76.00 17.88
CA GLU A 337 50.20 -74.65 17.95
C GLU A 337 48.70 -74.72 18.19
N ARG A 338 48.03 -75.70 17.57
CA ARG A 338 46.61 -75.99 17.84
C ARG A 338 46.40 -76.43 19.27
N ASP A 339 47.24 -77.33 19.78
CA ASP A 339 47.15 -77.80 21.17
C ASP A 339 47.44 -76.66 22.16
N ASN A 340 48.39 -75.77 21.85
CA ASN A 340 48.67 -74.58 22.67
C ASN A 340 47.49 -73.61 22.73
N ILE A 341 46.85 -73.31 21.60
CA ILE A 341 45.65 -72.46 21.57
C ILE A 341 44.51 -73.10 22.36
N CYS A 342 44.24 -74.40 22.14
CA CYS A 342 43.26 -75.17 22.89
C CYS A 342 43.57 -75.17 24.41
N ARG A 343 44.84 -75.29 24.79
CA ARG A 343 45.28 -75.25 26.18
C ARG A 343 45.07 -73.89 26.83
N VAL A 344 45.37 -72.80 26.13
CA VAL A 344 45.16 -71.43 26.63
C VAL A 344 43.68 -71.14 26.78
N LEU A 345 42.86 -71.44 25.76
CA LEU A 345 41.40 -71.30 25.82
C LEU A 345 40.79 -72.18 26.91
N GLY A 346 41.25 -73.42 27.05
CA GLY A 346 40.82 -74.33 28.11
C GLY A 346 41.14 -73.79 29.50
N LYS A 347 42.36 -73.28 29.72
CA LYS A 347 42.76 -72.64 30.99
C LYS A 347 41.95 -71.38 31.26
N PHE A 348 41.75 -70.53 30.26
CA PHE A 348 40.95 -69.31 30.40
C PHE A 348 39.50 -69.63 30.75
N ALA A 349 38.87 -70.56 30.03
CA ALA A 349 37.51 -71.01 30.31
C ALA A 349 37.39 -71.62 31.71
N HIS A 350 38.34 -72.47 32.10
CA HIS A 350 38.35 -73.08 33.44
C HIS A 350 38.48 -72.04 34.56
N LEU A 351 39.45 -71.11 34.45
CA LEU A 351 39.63 -70.04 35.43
C LEU A 351 38.41 -69.13 35.51
N SER A 352 37.82 -68.79 34.38
CA SER A 352 36.60 -67.97 34.32
C SER A 352 35.42 -68.67 34.99
N LYS A 353 35.18 -69.95 34.67
CA LYS A 353 34.14 -70.77 35.32
C LYS A 353 34.37 -70.86 36.83
N ARG A 354 35.62 -71.09 37.25
CA ARG A 354 35.97 -71.19 38.67
C ARG A 354 35.76 -69.87 39.41
N ARG A 355 36.09 -68.74 38.78
CA ARG A 355 35.85 -67.42 39.35
C ARG A 355 34.36 -67.17 39.55
N ILE A 356 33.53 -67.46 38.55
CA ILE A 356 32.06 -67.35 38.64
C ILE A 356 31.52 -68.21 39.79
N GLN A 357 31.99 -69.45 39.94
CA GLN A 357 31.59 -70.31 41.06
C GLN A 357 31.96 -69.73 42.44
N ILE A 358 33.17 -69.19 42.58
CA ILE A 358 33.65 -68.59 43.83
C ILE A 358 32.83 -67.33 44.17
N ASP A 359 32.64 -66.45 43.21
CA ASP A 359 31.88 -65.22 43.40
C ASP A 359 30.41 -65.53 43.73
N ALA A 360 29.80 -66.54 43.10
CA ALA A 360 28.46 -67.02 43.42
C ALA A 360 28.35 -67.59 44.85
N PHE A 361 29.36 -68.35 45.29
CA PHE A 361 29.42 -68.88 46.66
C PHE A 361 29.49 -67.74 47.70
N PHE A 362 30.39 -66.78 47.51
CA PHE A 362 30.52 -65.65 48.43
C PHE A 362 29.30 -64.75 48.42
N ALA A 363 28.69 -64.49 47.26
CA ALA A 363 27.44 -63.74 47.17
C ALA A 363 26.34 -64.37 48.03
N LYS A 364 26.21 -65.70 48.01
CA LYS A 364 25.25 -66.42 48.86
C LYS A 364 25.57 -66.32 50.35
N GLN A 365 26.84 -66.48 50.74
CA GLN A 365 27.27 -66.33 52.14
C GLN A 365 27.03 -64.91 52.68
N PHE A 366 27.29 -63.89 51.86
CA PHE A 366 27.01 -62.51 52.23
C PHE A 366 25.52 -62.27 52.40
N LEU A 367 24.67 -62.77 51.49
CA LEU A 367 23.21 -62.68 51.64
C LEU A 367 22.74 -63.35 52.94
N GLU A 368 23.25 -64.54 53.27
CA GLU A 368 22.90 -65.22 54.52
C GLU A 368 23.30 -64.41 55.77
N LEU A 369 24.49 -63.80 55.75
CA LEU A 369 24.97 -62.95 56.85
C LEU A 369 24.13 -61.68 57.00
N VAL A 370 23.73 -61.06 55.89
CA VAL A 370 22.82 -59.89 55.91
C VAL A 370 21.45 -60.30 56.46
N TYR A 371 20.88 -61.43 56.04
CA TYR A 371 19.62 -61.94 56.57
C TYR A 371 19.66 -62.20 58.08
N ARG A 372 20.73 -62.83 58.58
CA ARG A 372 20.93 -63.02 60.03
C ARG A 372 21.10 -61.69 60.77
N GLY A 373 21.83 -60.75 60.17
CA GLY A 373 21.99 -59.39 60.69
C GLY A 373 20.66 -58.64 60.80
N GLU A 374 19.74 -58.79 59.84
CA GLU A 374 18.42 -58.18 59.91
C GLU A 374 17.49 -58.87 60.92
N SER A 375 17.57 -60.20 61.07
CA SER A 375 16.68 -60.94 61.98
C SER A 375 17.06 -60.79 63.45
N ASP A 376 18.35 -60.66 63.74
CA ASP A 376 18.87 -60.74 65.12
C ASP A 376 19.03 -59.36 65.79
N LEU A 377 18.88 -58.27 65.03
CA LEU A 377 19.03 -56.91 65.55
C LEU A 377 17.69 -56.30 66.06
N PRO A 378 17.70 -55.63 67.23
CA PRO A 378 16.59 -54.80 67.68
C PRO A 378 16.22 -53.69 66.67
N LYS A 379 14.92 -53.38 66.56
CA LYS A 379 14.38 -52.47 65.52
C LYS A 379 14.97 -51.06 65.54
N ASP A 380 15.32 -50.55 66.71
CA ASP A 380 15.92 -49.22 66.91
C ASP A 380 17.37 -49.15 66.42
N ILE A 381 18.12 -50.24 66.53
CA ILE A 381 19.47 -50.35 65.99
C ILE A 381 19.41 -50.56 64.47
N LEU A 382 18.48 -51.39 64.00
CA LEU A 382 18.28 -51.67 62.58
C LEU A 382 17.99 -50.39 61.77
N GLU A 383 17.15 -49.49 62.30
CA GLU A 383 16.83 -48.21 61.65
C GLU A 383 18.08 -47.33 61.46
N ARG A 384 18.96 -47.26 62.48
CA ARG A 384 20.26 -46.57 62.35
C ARG A 384 21.21 -47.26 61.38
N VAL A 385 21.25 -48.59 61.35
CA VAL A 385 22.08 -49.34 60.40
C VAL A 385 21.64 -49.03 58.96
N THR A 386 20.34 -49.00 58.68
CA THR A 386 19.82 -48.63 57.35
C THR A 386 20.12 -47.16 56.98
N GLU A 387 20.12 -46.24 57.95
CA GLU A 387 20.56 -44.86 57.70
C GLU A 387 22.05 -44.78 57.33
N PHE A 388 22.92 -45.52 58.03
CA PHE A 388 24.34 -45.59 57.70
C PHE A 388 24.60 -46.26 56.34
N GLU A 389 23.93 -47.38 56.03
CA GLU A 389 24.01 -48.06 54.74
C GLU A 389 23.68 -47.12 53.56
N LYS A 390 22.59 -46.35 53.66
CA LYS A 390 22.19 -45.35 52.65
C LYS A 390 23.22 -44.22 52.49
N SER A 391 24.00 -43.96 53.52
CA SER A 391 25.00 -42.89 53.56
C SER A 391 26.37 -43.32 53.03
N GLU A 392 26.68 -44.62 53.09
CA GLU A 392 27.95 -45.19 52.69
C GLU A 392 28.05 -45.31 51.16
N LYS A 393 29.26 -45.17 50.62
CA LYS A 393 29.48 -45.03 49.18
C LYS A 393 30.51 -46.05 48.73
N ILE A 394 30.06 -47.14 48.10
CA ILE A 394 30.93 -48.14 47.48
C ILE A 394 30.63 -48.16 45.98
N ASN A 395 31.64 -48.00 45.14
CA ASN A 395 31.48 -47.94 43.68
C ASN A 395 31.91 -49.28 43.06
N PRO A 396 30.94 -50.08 42.60
CA PRO A 396 30.91 -50.41 41.18
C PRO A 396 29.48 -50.59 40.61
N PRO A 397 29.23 -50.28 39.32
CA PRO A 397 29.44 -49.06 38.55
C PRO A 397 28.16 -48.19 38.56
N ILE A 398 28.27 -46.98 39.15
CA ILE A 398 27.28 -45.89 39.08
C ILE A 398 25.94 -46.16 39.81
N GLU A 399 26.02 -46.34 41.14
CA GLU A 399 24.85 -46.16 41.99
C GLU A 399 24.78 -44.69 42.47
N LYS A 400 23.82 -43.93 41.92
CA LYS A 400 23.55 -42.54 42.34
C LYS A 400 22.66 -42.61 43.60
N ARG A 401 23.19 -42.09 44.72
CA ARG A 401 22.65 -42.02 46.10
C ARG A 401 21.15 -42.30 46.31
N ALA A 402 20.85 -42.88 47.47
CA ALA A 402 19.56 -42.95 48.16
C ALA A 402 18.58 -44.08 47.79
N LYS A 403 19.01 -45.12 47.06
CA LYS A 403 18.23 -46.35 46.93
C LYS A 403 18.64 -47.34 48.01
N GLN A 404 17.68 -47.82 48.78
CA GLN A 404 17.87 -48.99 49.62
C GLN A 404 18.02 -50.20 48.70
N ILE A 405 19.06 -50.99 48.93
CA ILE A 405 19.27 -52.21 48.15
C ILE A 405 18.23 -53.23 48.64
N ASN A 406 17.28 -53.58 47.76
CA ASN A 406 16.21 -54.50 48.11
C ASN A 406 16.72 -55.94 48.08
N LEU A 407 16.76 -56.60 49.25
CA LEU A 407 17.21 -57.99 49.39
C LEU A 407 16.48 -58.96 48.47
N LYS A 408 15.17 -58.77 48.25
CA LYS A 408 14.39 -59.64 47.37
C LYS A 408 14.79 -59.49 45.90
N GLU A 409 15.17 -58.29 45.46
CA GLU A 409 15.63 -58.06 44.08
C GLU A 409 17.02 -58.63 43.85
N LEU A 410 17.93 -58.50 44.82
CA LEU A 410 19.25 -59.14 44.79
C LEU A 410 19.17 -60.67 44.76
N GLU A 411 18.24 -61.25 45.51
CA GLU A 411 18.02 -62.69 45.53
C GLU A 411 17.51 -63.19 44.17
N ILE A 412 16.58 -62.46 43.54
CA ILE A 412 16.12 -62.75 42.17
C ILE A 412 17.28 -62.67 41.18
N GLN A 413 18.09 -61.60 41.22
CA GLN A 413 19.26 -61.48 40.33
C GLN A 413 20.29 -62.60 40.56
N THR A 414 20.51 -62.99 41.81
CA THR A 414 21.43 -64.09 42.16
C THR A 414 20.88 -65.45 41.68
N THR A 415 19.57 -65.67 41.74
CA THR A 415 18.94 -66.89 41.20
C THR A 415 18.94 -66.91 39.67
N GLU A 416 18.69 -65.78 39.01
CA GLU A 416 18.82 -65.63 37.55
C GLU A 416 20.26 -65.90 37.08
N LEU A 417 21.26 -65.32 37.75
CA LEU A 417 22.67 -65.58 37.47
C LEU A 417 23.05 -67.04 37.68
N ASN A 418 22.55 -67.68 38.73
CA ASN A 418 22.75 -69.11 38.95
C ASN A 418 22.07 -69.97 37.87
N ASN A 419 20.88 -69.58 37.42
CA ASN A 419 20.18 -70.29 36.34
C ASN A 419 20.89 -70.12 34.99
N ASP A 420 21.43 -68.93 34.68
CA ASP A 420 22.23 -68.69 33.47
C ASP A 420 23.61 -69.38 33.55
N ALA A 421 24.21 -69.47 34.73
CA ALA A 421 25.42 -70.26 34.95
C ALA A 421 25.16 -71.76 34.74
N ASN A 422 24.05 -72.28 35.27
CA ASN A 422 23.64 -73.67 35.11
C ASN A 422 23.27 -74.01 33.66
N SER A 423 22.60 -73.10 32.93
CA SER A 423 22.28 -73.28 31.50
C SER A 423 23.54 -73.39 30.63
N LYS A 424 24.64 -72.73 31.05
CA LYS A 424 25.97 -72.78 30.44
C LYS A 424 26.85 -73.92 30.99
N GLY A 425 26.26 -74.85 31.76
CA GLY A 425 26.93 -76.04 32.29
C GLY A 425 27.93 -75.77 33.42
N ILE A 426 27.82 -74.64 34.10
CA ILE A 426 28.62 -74.30 35.29
C ILE A 426 27.83 -74.72 36.52
N ILE A 427 28.22 -75.82 37.15
CA ILE A 427 27.54 -76.34 38.35
C ILE A 427 27.80 -75.38 39.51
N THR A 428 26.75 -74.75 40.03
CA THR A 428 26.80 -73.84 41.19
C THR A 428 26.24 -74.47 42.47
N GLU A 429 25.84 -75.75 42.44
CA GLU A 429 25.26 -76.43 43.60
C GLU A 429 26.23 -76.55 44.80
N ASN A 430 25.74 -76.14 45.97
CA ASN A 430 26.47 -76.10 47.25
C ASN A 430 27.13 -77.42 47.67
N SER A 431 26.69 -78.58 47.19
CA SER A 431 27.04 -79.88 47.79
C SER A 431 28.54 -80.22 47.77
N MET A 432 29.30 -79.80 46.75
CA MET A 432 30.69 -80.25 46.61
C MET A 432 31.71 -79.24 47.15
N LEU A 433 31.46 -77.94 46.94
CA LEU A 433 32.32 -76.84 47.36
C LEU A 433 32.16 -76.50 48.85
N SER A 434 30.92 -76.48 49.38
CA SER A 434 30.72 -76.20 50.81
C SER A 434 31.33 -77.32 51.66
N LYS A 435 31.08 -78.60 51.31
CA LYS A 435 31.69 -79.74 52.01
C LYS A 435 33.21 -79.79 51.94
N SER A 436 33.84 -79.23 50.91
CA SER A 436 35.31 -79.19 50.80
C SER A 436 35.92 -78.00 51.52
N ILE A 437 35.19 -76.88 51.63
CA ILE A 437 35.59 -75.72 52.45
C ILE A 437 35.36 -75.99 53.95
N ASP A 438 34.24 -76.63 54.32
CA ASP A 438 33.92 -77.00 55.71
C ASP A 438 34.82 -78.11 56.26
N ARG A 439 35.52 -78.84 55.38
CA ARG A 439 36.58 -79.81 55.72
C ARG A 439 37.95 -79.18 55.92
N LEU A 440 38.10 -77.87 55.72
CA LEU A 440 39.35 -77.18 56.02
C LEU A 440 39.52 -77.10 57.55
N PRO A 441 40.74 -77.28 58.08
CA PRO A 441 41.00 -77.51 59.51
C PRO A 441 40.62 -76.36 60.45
N LEU A 442 40.16 -75.22 59.94
CA LEU A 442 39.64 -74.11 60.74
C LEU A 442 38.20 -74.30 61.23
N TYR A 443 37.44 -75.26 60.69
CA TYR A 443 36.02 -75.48 61.03
C TYR A 443 35.71 -76.86 61.61
N THR A 444 36.70 -77.76 61.69
CA THR A 444 36.60 -79.01 62.46
C THR A 444 37.03 -78.75 63.90
N SER A 445 36.08 -78.60 64.82
CA SER A 445 36.38 -78.66 66.25
C SER A 445 36.79 -80.09 66.61
N ASP A 446 38.04 -80.25 67.03
CA ASP A 446 38.67 -81.51 67.45
C ASP A 446 37.78 -82.32 68.41
N LEU A 447 37.22 -83.43 67.94
CA LEU A 447 36.95 -84.60 68.76
C LEU A 447 37.17 -85.87 67.90
N GLU A 448 37.99 -86.76 68.45
CA GLU A 448 38.36 -88.11 67.98
C GLU A 448 39.63 -88.23 67.10
N ASP A 449 40.77 -88.11 67.79
CA ASP A 449 41.87 -89.09 67.87
C ASP A 449 42.06 -90.08 66.71
N GLY A 450 43.24 -90.02 66.09
CA GLY A 450 43.94 -91.21 65.59
C GLY A 450 44.30 -91.25 64.09
N GLY A 451 45.60 -91.11 63.81
CA GLY A 451 46.29 -92.01 62.87
C GLY A 451 46.58 -91.54 61.44
N SER A 452 47.85 -91.18 61.24
CA SER A 452 48.72 -91.50 60.08
C SER A 452 48.33 -91.14 58.64
N ASP A 453 49.15 -90.25 58.06
CA ASP A 453 49.75 -90.29 56.71
C ASP A 453 49.02 -91.02 55.58
N GLU A 454 48.55 -90.23 54.60
CA GLU A 454 48.75 -90.56 53.18
C GLU A 454 48.58 -89.30 52.31
N GLN A 455 49.68 -88.57 52.10
CA GLN A 455 49.82 -87.66 50.96
C GLN A 455 50.20 -88.48 49.73
N GLY A 456 49.22 -88.80 48.89
CA GLY A 456 49.43 -89.43 47.61
C GLY A 456 48.25 -89.19 46.68
N GLN A 457 48.57 -88.78 45.45
CA GLN A 457 47.67 -88.64 44.29
C GLN A 457 46.93 -87.31 44.17
N LEU A 458 47.55 -86.37 43.46
CA LEU A 458 46.83 -85.36 42.64
C LEU A 458 47.78 -84.81 41.55
N PHE A 459 48.44 -85.72 40.83
CA PHE A 459 48.98 -85.47 39.50
C PHE A 459 48.76 -86.73 38.65
N LYS A 460 47.58 -86.81 38.05
CA LYS A 460 47.31 -87.48 36.78
C LYS A 460 46.24 -86.70 36.04
#